data_AF-A0A556QJN0-F1
#
_entry.id   AF-A0A556QJN0-F1
#
_cell.length_a   1.000
_cell.length_b   1.000
_cell.length_c   1.000
_cell.angle_alpha   90.00
_cell.angle_beta   90.00
_cell.angle_gamma   90.00
#
_symmetry.space_group_name_H-M   'P 1'
#
loop_
_entity.id
_entity.type
_entity.pdbx_description
1 polymer ?
#
loop_
_entity_poly.entity_id
_entity_poly.type
_entity_poly.pdbx_seq_one_letter_code
_entity_poly.pdbx_strand_id
1 'polypeptide(L)'
;MIIFTAFISAAAQAATPADVALAVVYDTSGSMKTPIRAQDGRLAAKHVIAKRAFGLVIDRLERFTQPSAGQPAKRLDLGVVIFDGVRTRMALPLGPFQADAARSWLAALPAPDSGTPLGDAMLAAGRVLQVTPAASKHLLVITDGENTTGSTPLAALKALEKQTNGQDQPIFVHIIALDIPPEVFASLQKAGATLIGAADEKQLQSQLDFILENQILVEAP
;
A
#
# COMPACT_ATOMS: atom_id res chain seq x y z
N MET A 1 -29.25 51.12 -18.33
CA MET A 1 -29.53 50.14 -17.25
C MET A 1 -28.52 49.01 -17.40
N ILE A 2 -27.45 49.02 -16.62
CA ILE A 2 -26.36 48.04 -16.69
C ILE A 2 -26.64 46.99 -15.61
N ILE A 3 -26.90 45.75 -16.00
CA ILE A 3 -27.05 44.62 -15.08
C ILE A 3 -25.66 44.02 -14.87
N PHE A 4 -25.08 44.25 -13.70
CA PHE A 4 -23.89 43.53 -13.24
C PHE A 4 -24.33 42.12 -12.81
N THR A 5 -23.92 41.11 -13.57
CA THR A 5 -24.08 39.71 -13.17
C THR A 5 -22.83 39.32 -12.38
N ALA A 6 -22.95 39.22 -11.06
CA ALA A 6 -21.88 38.72 -10.21
C ALA A 6 -21.75 37.20 -10.39
N PHE A 7 -20.66 36.76 -10.99
CA PHE A 7 -20.24 35.36 -10.92
C PHE A 7 -19.67 35.11 -9.53
N ILE A 8 -20.43 34.41 -8.68
CA ILE A 8 -19.89 33.83 -7.45
C ILE A 8 -19.04 32.63 -7.90
N SER A 9 -17.73 32.83 -7.92
CA SER A 9 -16.76 31.75 -8.11
C SER A 9 -16.87 30.81 -6.90
N ALA A 10 -17.32 29.58 -7.11
CA ALA A 10 -17.24 28.53 -6.10
C ALA A 10 -15.75 28.26 -5.84
N ALA A 11 -15.23 28.83 -4.75
CA ALA A 11 -13.91 28.49 -4.28
C ALA A 11 -13.87 26.98 -4.02
N ALA A 12 -13.07 26.25 -4.79
CA ALA A 12 -12.75 24.87 -4.49
C ALA A 12 -12.18 24.84 -3.06
N GLN A 13 -12.95 24.28 -2.12
CA GLN A 13 -12.45 24.00 -0.78
C GLN A 13 -11.23 23.10 -0.98
N ALA A 14 -10.03 23.62 -0.72
CA ALA A 14 -8.83 22.79 -0.70
C ALA A 14 -9.09 21.69 0.34
N ALA A 15 -9.21 20.45 -0.12
CA ALA A 15 -9.40 19.33 0.78
C ALA A 15 -8.25 19.33 1.78
N THR A 16 -8.56 19.37 3.09
CA THR A 16 -7.52 19.31 4.11
C THR A 16 -6.68 18.05 3.85
N PRO A 17 -5.35 18.09 3.98
CA PRO A 17 -4.51 16.91 3.80
C PRO A 17 -4.96 15.74 4.69
N ALA A 18 -4.72 14.51 4.24
CA ALA A 18 -4.86 13.35 5.12
C ALA A 18 -3.75 13.35 6.18
N ASP A 19 -3.96 12.71 7.33
CA ASP A 19 -2.87 12.48 8.27
C ASP A 19 -1.90 11.45 7.67
N VAL A 20 -2.44 10.39 7.06
CA VAL A 20 -1.67 9.33 6.42
C VAL A 20 -2.22 9.06 5.02
N ALA A 21 -1.34 8.94 4.03
CA ALA A 21 -1.66 8.35 2.73
C ALA A 21 -0.90 7.03 2.58
N LEU A 22 -1.64 5.93 2.39
CA LEU A 22 -1.12 4.59 2.23
C LEU A 22 -1.49 4.05 0.85
N ALA A 23 -0.50 3.75 0.01
CA ALA A 23 -0.71 2.94 -1.18
C ALA A 23 -0.13 1.54 -0.96
N VAL A 24 -0.93 0.52 -1.29
CA VAL A 24 -0.55 -0.88 -1.14
C VAL A 24 -0.33 -1.48 -2.53
N VAL A 25 0.84 -2.05 -2.77
CA VAL A 25 1.06 -2.98 -3.88
C VAL A 25 0.77 -4.38 -3.36
N TYR A 26 -0.32 -4.96 -3.84
CA TYR A 26 -0.80 -6.28 -3.44
C TYR A 26 -0.53 -7.30 -4.56
N ASP A 27 0.38 -8.23 -4.29
CA ASP A 27 0.82 -9.23 -5.24
C ASP A 27 -0.31 -10.21 -5.61
N THR A 28 -0.56 -10.31 -6.91
CA THR A 28 -1.57 -11.18 -7.54
C THR A 28 -0.93 -12.06 -8.61
N SER A 29 0.38 -12.31 -8.49
CA SER A 29 1.14 -13.15 -9.40
C SER A 29 0.87 -14.63 -9.16
N GLY A 30 1.09 -15.45 -10.19
CA GLY A 30 0.82 -16.88 -10.14
C GLY A 30 1.55 -17.64 -9.02
N SER A 31 2.72 -17.18 -8.57
CA SER A 31 3.48 -17.78 -7.45
C SER A 31 2.69 -17.78 -6.15
N MET A 32 1.79 -16.81 -5.97
CA MET A 32 0.93 -16.69 -4.80
C MET A 32 -0.09 -17.85 -4.66
N LYS A 33 -0.18 -18.78 -5.63
CA LYS A 33 -0.92 -20.05 -5.49
C LYS A 33 -0.17 -21.09 -4.66
N THR A 34 1.13 -20.93 -4.50
CA THR A 34 1.97 -21.90 -3.79
C THR A 34 1.52 -22.00 -2.33
N PRO A 35 1.36 -23.21 -1.79
CA PRO A 35 0.97 -23.38 -0.40
C PRO A 35 2.12 -23.11 0.57
N ILE A 36 1.82 -22.41 1.66
CA ILE A 36 2.70 -22.27 2.84
C ILE A 36 1.93 -22.62 4.10
N ARG A 37 2.62 -22.63 5.25
CA ARG A 37 2.00 -22.94 6.54
C ARG A 37 1.05 -21.82 6.97
N ALA A 38 -0.21 -22.17 7.20
CA ALA A 38 -1.23 -21.33 7.80
C ALA A 38 -1.14 -21.38 9.33
N GLN A 39 -1.90 -20.50 10.00
CA GLN A 39 -1.92 -20.38 11.44
C GLN A 39 -2.39 -21.65 12.17
N ASP A 40 -3.27 -22.44 11.54
CA ASP A 40 -3.75 -23.73 12.06
C ASP A 40 -2.77 -24.90 11.82
N GLY A 41 -1.59 -24.60 11.26
CA GLY A 41 -0.56 -25.58 10.90
C GLY A 41 -0.81 -26.31 9.58
N ARG A 42 -1.96 -26.11 8.93
CA ARG A 42 -2.27 -26.69 7.62
C ARG A 42 -1.62 -25.87 6.51
N LEU A 43 -1.57 -26.43 5.31
CA LEU A 43 -1.13 -25.71 4.13
C LEU A 43 -2.29 -24.90 3.53
N ALA A 44 -2.02 -23.64 3.20
CA ALA A 44 -2.93 -22.79 2.44
C ALA A 44 -2.12 -21.98 1.41
N ALA A 45 -2.74 -21.67 0.28
CA ALA A 45 -2.09 -20.86 -0.74
C ALA A 45 -1.74 -19.46 -0.19
N LYS A 46 -0.57 -18.92 -0.56
CA LYS A 46 -0.08 -17.60 -0.13
C LYS A 46 -1.11 -16.49 -0.32
N HIS A 47 -1.82 -16.44 -1.44
CA HIS A 47 -2.87 -15.43 -1.68
C HIS A 47 -4.04 -15.52 -0.70
N VAL A 48 -4.37 -16.71 -0.19
CA VAL A 48 -5.43 -16.88 0.82
C VAL A 48 -4.94 -16.34 2.17
N ILE A 49 -3.68 -16.62 2.52
CA ILE A 49 -3.03 -16.10 3.73
C ILE A 49 -2.90 -14.57 3.66
N ALA A 50 -2.39 -14.04 2.54
CA ALA A 50 -2.27 -12.60 2.30
C ALA A 50 -3.64 -11.91 2.34
N LYS A 51 -4.69 -12.55 1.81
CA LYS A 51 -6.06 -12.03 1.86
C LYS A 51 -6.57 -11.93 3.30
N ARG A 52 -6.36 -12.95 4.13
CA ARG A 52 -6.72 -12.89 5.57
C ARG A 52 -5.94 -11.79 6.29
N ALA A 53 -4.63 -11.74 6.07
CA ALA A 53 -3.77 -10.74 6.70
C ALA A 53 -4.16 -9.32 6.29
N PHE A 54 -4.46 -9.08 5.01
CA PHE A 54 -4.93 -7.78 4.53
C PHE A 54 -6.31 -7.40 5.07
N GLY A 55 -7.18 -8.38 5.34
CA GLY A 55 -8.42 -8.15 6.10
C GLY A 55 -8.15 -7.52 7.47
N LEU A 56 -7.17 -8.06 8.22
CA LEU A 56 -6.76 -7.52 9.51
C LEU A 56 -6.12 -6.12 9.40
N VAL A 57 -5.41 -5.85 8.30
CA VAL A 57 -4.93 -4.49 7.97
C VAL A 57 -6.12 -3.54 7.85
N ILE A 58 -7.15 -3.88 7.07
CA ILE A 58 -8.34 -3.04 6.90
C ILE A 58 -9.01 -2.75 8.25
N ASP A 59 -9.13 -3.75 9.13
CA ASP A 59 -9.71 -3.57 10.47
C ASP A 59 -8.85 -2.64 11.36
N ARG A 60 -7.53 -2.64 11.21
CA ARG A 60 -6.64 -1.69 11.90
C ARG A 60 -6.80 -0.28 11.36
N LEU A 61 -6.83 -0.13 10.04
CA LEU A 61 -7.01 1.17 9.39
C LEU A 61 -8.34 1.78 9.81
N GLU A 62 -9.41 0.99 9.91
CA GLU A 62 -10.72 1.46 10.39
C GLU A 62 -10.64 1.96 11.83
N ARG A 63 -10.01 1.19 12.73
CA ARG A 63 -9.81 1.63 14.13
C ARG A 63 -8.98 2.91 14.23
N PHE A 64 -7.95 3.06 13.40
CA PHE A 64 -7.13 4.28 13.36
C PHE A 64 -7.95 5.52 12.97
N THR A 65 -8.92 5.37 12.06
CA THR A 65 -9.79 6.47 11.65
C THR A 65 -10.91 6.79 12.65
N GLN A 66 -11.13 5.95 13.67
CA GLN A 66 -12.13 6.22 14.68
C GLN A 66 -11.64 7.26 15.69
N PRO A 67 -12.50 8.18 16.14
CA PRO A 67 -12.13 9.12 17.19
C PRO A 67 -11.83 8.36 18.49
N SER A 68 -10.77 8.78 19.18
CA SER A 68 -10.37 8.24 20.47
C SER A 68 -10.54 9.30 21.57
N ALA A 69 -10.57 8.89 22.84
CA ALA A 69 -10.79 9.82 23.95
C ALA A 69 -9.74 10.94 23.93
N GLY A 70 -10.18 12.18 23.67
CA GLY A 70 -9.33 13.36 23.62
C GLY A 70 -8.60 13.61 22.29
N GLN A 71 -8.84 12.81 21.24
CA GLN A 71 -8.24 12.99 19.92
C GLN A 71 -9.29 12.95 18.80
N PRO A 72 -9.24 13.87 17.82
CA PRO A 72 -10.14 13.83 16.68
C PRO A 72 -9.88 12.59 15.81
N ALA A 73 -10.89 12.20 15.02
CA ALA A 73 -10.75 11.16 14.02
C ALA A 73 -9.61 11.48 13.06
N LYS A 74 -8.71 10.52 12.84
CA LYS A 74 -7.62 10.65 11.88
C LYS A 74 -8.12 10.41 10.47
N ARG A 75 -7.58 11.17 9.53
CA ARG A 75 -7.84 11.05 8.11
C ARG A 75 -6.80 10.14 7.48
N LEU A 76 -7.27 9.10 6.82
CA LEU A 76 -6.46 8.14 6.10
C LEU A 76 -6.93 8.08 4.66
N ASP A 77 -5.99 8.19 3.72
CA ASP A 77 -6.22 7.84 2.33
C ASP A 77 -5.62 6.45 2.06
N LEU A 78 -6.38 5.58 1.39
CA LEU A 78 -5.94 4.23 1.00
C LEU A 78 -6.09 4.05 -0.51
N GLY A 79 -5.04 3.50 -1.14
CA GLY A 79 -5.07 3.03 -2.52
C GLY A 79 -4.48 1.64 -2.61
N VAL A 80 -4.93 0.84 -3.58
CA VAL A 80 -4.42 -0.52 -3.80
C VAL A 80 -4.12 -0.72 -5.27
N VAL A 81 -2.87 -1.09 -5.57
CA VAL A 81 -2.40 -1.50 -6.89
C VAL A 81 -2.21 -3.01 -6.90
N ILE A 82 -2.67 -3.66 -7.97
CA ILE A 82 -2.44 -5.10 -8.19
C ILE A 82 -1.80 -5.34 -9.56
N PHE A 83 -1.38 -6.59 -9.78
CA PHE A 83 -0.89 -7.07 -11.06
C PHE A 83 -2.05 -7.56 -11.92
N ASP A 84 -2.03 -7.22 -13.21
CA ASP A 84 -3.04 -7.57 -14.20
C ASP A 84 -2.33 -8.06 -15.46
N GLY A 85 -2.17 -9.38 -15.56
CA GLY A 85 -1.30 -10.02 -16.55
C GLY A 85 0.15 -9.56 -16.36
N VAL A 86 0.71 -8.85 -17.35
CA VAL A 86 2.07 -8.27 -17.29
C VAL A 86 2.07 -6.76 -16.98
N ARG A 87 0.92 -6.22 -16.59
CA ARG A 87 0.73 -4.80 -16.27
C ARG A 87 0.27 -4.64 -14.82
N THR A 88 0.01 -3.39 -14.45
CA THR A 88 -0.51 -3.03 -13.14
C THR A 88 -1.82 -2.27 -13.30
N ARG A 89 -2.71 -2.42 -12.32
CA ARG A 89 -3.94 -1.62 -12.26
C ARG A 89 -4.20 -1.15 -10.85
N MET A 90 -4.78 0.04 -10.73
CA MET A 90 -5.31 0.54 -9.47
C MET A 90 -6.64 -0.17 -9.20
N ALA A 91 -6.64 -1.08 -8.22
CA ALA A 91 -7.80 -1.83 -7.82
C ALA A 91 -8.72 -1.04 -6.89
N LEU A 92 -8.11 -0.22 -6.02
CA LEU A 92 -8.78 0.83 -5.25
C LEU A 92 -8.05 2.14 -5.53
N PRO A 93 -8.71 3.15 -6.14
CA PRO A 93 -8.11 4.48 -6.31
C PRO A 93 -7.65 5.05 -4.96
N LEU A 94 -6.50 5.71 -4.92
CA LEU A 94 -6.05 6.39 -3.71
C LEU A 94 -7.00 7.55 -3.40
N GLY A 95 -7.57 7.51 -2.19
CA GLY A 95 -8.48 8.53 -1.68
C GLY A 95 -9.00 8.14 -0.29
N PRO A 96 -10.00 8.86 0.23
CA PRO A 96 -10.49 8.65 1.60
C PRO A 96 -10.81 7.18 1.87
N PHE A 97 -10.24 6.65 2.95
CA PHE A 97 -10.39 5.25 3.32
C PHE A 97 -11.85 4.89 3.58
N GLN A 98 -12.32 3.86 2.88
CA GLN A 98 -13.67 3.30 3.00
C GLN A 98 -13.55 1.81 3.30
N ALA A 99 -13.69 1.43 4.56
CA ALA A 99 -13.44 0.08 5.02
C ALA A 99 -14.32 -0.96 4.29
N ASP A 100 -15.61 -0.67 4.10
CA ASP A 100 -16.54 -1.57 3.41
C ASP A 100 -16.18 -1.78 1.93
N ALA A 101 -15.73 -0.72 1.24
CA ALA A 101 -15.27 -0.82 -0.14
C ALA A 101 -14.00 -1.69 -0.23
N ALA A 102 -13.06 -1.51 0.70
CA ALA A 102 -11.85 -2.32 0.78
C ALA A 102 -12.15 -3.79 1.08
N ARG A 103 -13.03 -4.08 2.04
CA ARG A 103 -13.49 -5.45 2.36
C ARG A 103 -14.20 -6.10 1.18
N SER A 104 -15.09 -5.36 0.51
CA SER A 104 -15.84 -5.84 -0.66
C SER A 104 -14.91 -6.20 -1.82
N TRP A 105 -13.95 -5.31 -2.12
CA TRP A 105 -12.92 -5.57 -3.12
C TRP A 105 -12.10 -6.82 -2.77
N LEU A 106 -11.62 -6.90 -1.53
CA LEU A 106 -10.81 -8.01 -1.05
C LEU A 106 -11.57 -9.33 -1.15
N ALA A 107 -12.86 -9.34 -0.77
CA ALA A 107 -13.74 -10.50 -0.88
C ALA A 107 -13.92 -10.95 -2.34
N ALA A 108 -14.06 -10.01 -3.28
CA ALA A 108 -14.24 -10.27 -4.71
C ALA A 108 -12.95 -10.59 -5.48
N LEU A 109 -11.78 -10.52 -4.85
CA LEU A 109 -10.50 -10.76 -5.51
C LEU A 109 -10.43 -12.20 -6.08
N PRO A 110 -10.17 -12.38 -7.39
CA PRO A 110 -10.03 -13.70 -7.99
C PRO A 110 -8.73 -14.37 -7.54
N ALA A 111 -8.60 -15.67 -7.83
CA ALA A 111 -7.33 -16.35 -7.69
C ALA A 111 -6.27 -15.70 -8.61
N PRO A 112 -5.03 -15.54 -8.14
CA PRO A 112 -3.99 -14.81 -8.88
C PRO A 112 -3.58 -15.54 -10.17
N ASP A 113 -3.32 -14.85 -11.27
CA ASP A 113 -2.77 -15.50 -12.49
C ASP A 113 -1.80 -14.59 -13.28
N SER A 114 -1.40 -13.47 -12.68
CA SER A 114 -0.56 -12.47 -13.31
C SER A 114 0.93 -12.84 -13.26
N GLY A 115 1.74 -12.12 -14.06
CA GLY A 115 3.17 -11.99 -13.82
C GLY A 115 3.46 -11.07 -12.63
N THR A 116 4.73 -10.70 -12.47
CA THR A 116 5.21 -9.92 -11.32
C THR A 116 5.87 -8.61 -11.79
N PRO A 117 5.12 -7.64 -12.32
CA PRO A 117 5.62 -6.31 -12.69
C PRO A 117 5.78 -5.42 -11.44
N LEU A 118 6.57 -5.89 -10.47
CA LEU A 118 6.68 -5.31 -9.14
C LEU A 118 7.21 -3.87 -9.18
N GLY A 119 8.28 -3.60 -9.94
CA GLY A 119 8.81 -2.24 -10.04
C GLY A 119 7.83 -1.27 -10.69
N ASP A 120 7.10 -1.69 -11.72
CA ASP A 120 6.08 -0.86 -12.35
C ASP A 120 4.91 -0.57 -11.38
N ALA A 121 4.57 -1.52 -10.50
CA ALA A 121 3.52 -1.34 -9.50
C ALA A 121 3.95 -0.36 -8.41
N MET A 122 5.19 -0.49 -7.93
CA MET A 122 5.79 0.47 -6.99
C MET A 122 5.82 1.87 -7.59
N LEU A 123 6.20 2.01 -8.85
CA LEU A 123 6.25 3.30 -9.54
C LEU A 123 4.85 3.90 -9.74
N ALA A 124 3.86 3.07 -10.10
CA ALA A 124 2.47 3.50 -10.23
C ALA A 124 1.90 4.00 -8.89
N ALA A 125 2.06 3.22 -7.82
CA ALA A 125 1.61 3.60 -6.48
C ALA A 125 2.32 4.86 -5.96
N GLY A 126 3.66 4.90 -6.08
CA GLY A 126 4.48 6.01 -5.61
C GLY A 126 4.18 7.33 -6.31
N ARG A 127 3.89 7.33 -7.62
CA ARG A 127 3.49 8.55 -8.35
C ARG A 127 2.17 9.13 -7.85
N VAL A 128 1.21 8.27 -7.52
CA VAL A 128 -0.08 8.72 -6.98
C VAL A 128 0.11 9.26 -5.56
N LEU A 129 0.90 8.60 -4.72
CA LEU A 129 1.28 9.11 -3.39
C LEU A 129 1.98 10.47 -3.47
N GLN A 130 2.88 10.65 -4.43
CA GLN A 130 3.67 11.87 -4.56
C GLN A 130 2.79 13.12 -4.67
N VAL A 131 1.74 13.06 -5.48
CA VAL A 131 0.82 14.19 -5.69
C VAL A 131 -0.32 14.26 -4.65
N THR A 132 -0.41 13.28 -3.75
CA THR A 132 -1.45 13.24 -2.71
C THR A 132 -1.06 14.14 -1.53
N PRO A 133 -1.93 15.07 -1.09
CA PRO A 133 -1.68 15.86 0.11
C PRO A 133 -1.93 15.02 1.36
N ALA A 134 -0.85 14.68 2.08
CA ALA A 134 -0.91 13.99 3.36
C ALA A 134 0.25 14.44 4.26
N ALA A 135 0.14 14.25 5.58
CA ALA A 135 1.22 14.54 6.52
C ALA A 135 2.32 13.46 6.51
N SER A 136 1.97 12.22 6.19
CA SER A 136 2.92 11.15 5.87
C SER A 136 2.45 10.31 4.68
N LYS A 137 3.42 9.77 3.91
CA LYS A 137 3.18 9.01 2.68
C LYS A 137 3.89 7.67 2.75
N HIS A 138 3.14 6.58 2.61
CA HIS A 138 3.64 5.23 2.76
C HIS A 138 3.28 4.35 1.57
N LEU A 139 4.27 3.66 1.04
CA LEU A 139 4.11 2.58 0.07
C LEU A 139 4.35 1.26 0.78
N LEU A 140 3.32 0.42 0.91
CA LEU A 140 3.42 -0.93 1.45
C LEU A 140 3.37 -1.95 0.31
N VAL A 141 4.35 -2.83 0.23
CA VAL A 141 4.43 -3.90 -0.76
C VAL A 141 4.27 -5.23 -0.04
N ILE A 142 3.30 -6.05 -0.47
CA ILE A 142 3.11 -7.42 0.02
C ILE A 142 3.31 -8.34 -1.19
N THR A 143 4.41 -9.11 -1.20
CA THR A 143 4.81 -9.92 -2.36
C THR A 143 5.49 -11.22 -1.95
N ASP A 144 5.36 -12.26 -2.77
CA ASP A 144 6.09 -13.53 -2.59
C ASP A 144 7.16 -13.78 -3.65
N GLY A 145 7.36 -12.82 -4.57
CA GLY A 145 8.03 -13.07 -5.84
C GLY A 145 9.02 -11.99 -6.25
N GLU A 146 10.03 -12.45 -6.98
CA GLU A 146 10.92 -11.56 -7.71
C GLU A 146 10.21 -10.93 -8.90
N ASN A 147 10.66 -9.73 -9.27
CA ASN A 147 10.16 -9.04 -10.44
C ASN A 147 10.45 -9.84 -11.72
N THR A 148 9.40 -10.29 -12.42
CA THR A 148 9.54 -11.12 -13.64
C THR A 148 9.37 -10.32 -14.93
N THR A 149 8.79 -9.11 -14.86
CA THR A 149 8.52 -8.26 -16.02
C THR A 149 8.63 -6.78 -15.64
N GLY A 150 8.75 -5.89 -16.63
CA GLY A 150 8.75 -4.44 -16.37
C GLY A 150 10.00 -3.91 -15.68
N SER A 151 9.90 -2.71 -15.09
CA SER A 151 11.02 -2.08 -14.38
C SER A 151 11.43 -2.87 -13.14
N THR A 152 12.71 -2.85 -12.80
CA THR A 152 13.15 -3.46 -11.53
C THR A 152 12.66 -2.63 -10.34
N PRO A 153 12.39 -3.26 -9.17
CA PRO A 153 12.04 -2.56 -7.95
C PRO A 153 13.04 -1.47 -7.54
N LEU A 154 14.34 -1.71 -7.77
CA LEU A 154 15.39 -0.75 -7.45
C LEU A 154 15.35 0.46 -8.39
N ALA A 155 15.08 0.24 -9.68
CA ALA A 155 14.92 1.32 -10.63
C ALA A 155 13.69 2.18 -10.29
N ALA A 156 12.59 1.54 -9.88
CA ALA A 156 11.38 2.24 -9.43
C ALA A 156 11.64 3.10 -8.18
N LEU A 157 12.30 2.54 -7.16
CA LEU A 157 12.64 3.27 -5.93
C LEU A 157 13.51 4.50 -6.22
N LYS A 158 14.59 4.33 -7.00
CA LYS A 158 15.44 5.45 -7.43
C LYS A 158 14.70 6.50 -8.26
N ALA A 159 13.72 6.08 -9.06
CA ALA A 159 12.89 7.01 -9.80
C ALA A 159 12.00 7.84 -8.86
N LEU A 160 11.38 7.20 -7.85
CA LEU A 160 10.57 7.90 -6.84
C LEU A 160 11.42 8.90 -6.04
N GLU A 161 12.61 8.49 -5.58
CA GLU A 161 13.55 9.38 -4.87
C GLU A 161 13.92 10.62 -5.70
N LYS A 162 14.27 10.43 -6.98
CA LYS A 162 14.59 11.53 -7.88
C LYS A 162 13.42 12.47 -8.10
N GLN A 163 12.20 11.94 -8.14
CA GLN A 163 11.00 12.75 -8.28
C GLN A 163 10.69 13.53 -7.00
N THR A 164 11.05 13.01 -5.82
CA THR A 164 10.92 13.72 -4.54
C THR A 164 12.00 14.77 -4.26
N ASN A 165 13.11 14.81 -5.02
CA ASN A 165 14.12 15.86 -4.92
C ASN A 165 13.53 17.23 -5.35
N GLY A 166 12.86 17.89 -4.40
CA GLY A 166 12.12 19.14 -4.59
C GLY A 166 10.73 19.17 -3.92
N GLN A 167 10.27 18.07 -3.31
CA GLN A 167 9.07 18.04 -2.46
C GLN A 167 9.44 17.82 -0.99
N ASP A 168 8.69 18.46 -0.09
CA ASP A 168 9.01 18.53 1.35
C ASP A 168 8.80 17.19 2.11
N GLN A 169 8.20 16.18 1.50
CA GLN A 169 7.91 14.91 2.19
C GLN A 169 8.36 13.67 1.41
N PRO A 170 9.19 12.79 2.01
CA PRO A 170 9.58 11.53 1.41
C PRO A 170 8.41 10.53 1.38
N ILE A 171 8.50 9.54 0.50
CA ILE A 171 7.63 8.35 0.53
C ILE A 171 8.38 7.24 1.26
N PHE A 172 7.85 6.78 2.38
CA PHE A 172 8.42 5.65 3.12
C PHE A 172 7.99 4.34 2.46
N VAL A 173 8.95 3.52 2.04
CA VAL A 173 8.69 2.26 1.34
C VAL A 173 8.91 1.09 2.27
N HIS A 174 7.88 0.26 2.43
CA HIS A 174 7.85 -0.92 3.28
C HIS A 174 7.58 -2.16 2.43
N ILE A 175 8.40 -3.19 2.57
CA ILE A 175 8.30 -4.42 1.78
C ILE A 175 8.19 -5.60 2.73
N ILE A 176 7.12 -6.37 2.56
CA ILE A 176 6.93 -7.65 3.22
C ILE A 176 7.09 -8.77 2.18
N ALA A 177 8.17 -9.51 2.35
CA ALA A 177 8.57 -10.66 1.54
C ALA A 177 7.97 -11.95 2.13
N LEU A 178 6.94 -12.51 1.50
CA LEU A 178 6.23 -13.70 1.96
C LEU A 178 6.85 -14.97 1.38
N ASP A 179 7.40 -15.81 2.25
CA ASP A 179 8.00 -17.11 1.92
C ASP A 179 9.05 -16.98 0.81
N ILE A 180 9.86 -15.93 0.93
CA ILE A 180 11.05 -15.70 0.11
C ILE A 180 12.15 -15.09 1.00
N PRO A 181 13.42 -15.49 0.82
CA PRO A 181 14.52 -14.93 1.61
C PRO A 181 14.63 -13.41 1.42
N PRO A 182 14.74 -12.60 2.49
CA PRO A 182 14.87 -11.15 2.39
C PRO A 182 16.06 -10.68 1.54
N GLU A 183 17.12 -11.48 1.42
CA GLU A 183 18.33 -11.14 0.67
C GLU A 183 18.07 -10.82 -0.79
N VAL A 184 16.99 -11.39 -1.36
CA VAL A 184 16.48 -11.07 -2.70
C VAL A 184 16.22 -9.57 -2.87
N PHE A 185 15.78 -8.90 -1.80
CA PHE A 185 15.46 -7.48 -1.78
C PHE A 185 16.54 -6.64 -1.08
N ALA A 186 17.73 -7.18 -0.80
CA ALA A 186 18.80 -6.46 -0.10
C ALA A 186 19.20 -5.15 -0.80
N SER A 187 19.07 -5.09 -2.13
CA SER A 187 19.33 -3.86 -2.89
C SER A 187 18.33 -2.73 -2.58
N LEU A 188 17.08 -3.06 -2.22
CA LEU A 188 16.04 -2.11 -1.84
C LEU A 188 16.27 -1.60 -0.42
N GLN A 189 16.69 -2.48 0.48
CA GLN A 189 17.07 -2.09 1.84
C GLN A 189 18.24 -1.10 1.83
N LYS A 190 19.26 -1.34 1.01
CA LYS A 190 20.39 -0.41 0.82
C LYS A 190 19.96 0.94 0.22
N ALA A 191 18.84 0.96 -0.48
CA ALA A 191 18.22 2.16 -1.04
C ALA A 191 17.15 2.76 -0.11
N GLY A 192 17.12 2.39 1.17
CA GLY A 192 16.29 3.05 2.18
C GLY A 192 14.89 2.47 2.37
N ALA A 193 14.52 1.38 1.69
CA ALA A 193 13.27 0.69 1.99
C ALA A 193 13.37 -0.13 3.29
N THR A 194 12.29 -0.15 4.09
CA THR A 194 12.13 -1.12 5.16
C THR A 194 11.80 -2.47 4.53
N LEU A 195 12.58 -3.50 4.84
CA LEU A 195 12.38 -4.85 4.31
C LEU A 195 12.21 -5.84 5.47
N ILE A 196 11.13 -6.61 5.41
CA ILE A 196 10.80 -7.61 6.41
C ILE A 196 10.39 -8.92 5.71
N GLY A 197 10.95 -10.04 6.17
CA GLY A 197 10.55 -11.38 5.73
C GLY A 197 9.44 -11.97 6.60
N ALA A 198 8.58 -12.78 5.99
CA ALA A 198 7.59 -13.59 6.67
C ALA A 198 7.54 -14.98 6.03
N ALA A 199 7.91 -16.04 6.75
CA ALA A 199 7.93 -17.40 6.23
C ALA A 199 6.54 -18.09 6.24
N ASP A 200 5.62 -17.60 7.07
CA ASP A 200 4.31 -18.20 7.27
C ASP A 200 3.25 -17.14 7.63
N GLU A 201 2.01 -17.58 7.78
CA GLU A 201 0.90 -16.68 8.12
C GLU A 201 1.10 -15.97 9.46
N LYS A 202 1.64 -16.65 10.48
CA LYS A 202 1.83 -16.06 11.80
C LYS A 202 2.85 -14.93 11.73
N GLN A 203 3.95 -15.16 11.02
CA GLN A 203 4.95 -14.13 10.77
C GLN A 203 4.36 -13.00 9.93
N LEU A 204 3.64 -13.29 8.84
CA LEU A 204 3.04 -12.25 7.99
C LEU A 204 2.15 -11.31 8.79
N GLN A 205 1.26 -11.86 9.62
CA GLN A 205 0.43 -11.07 10.51
C GLN A 205 1.29 -10.23 11.45
N SER A 206 2.18 -10.85 12.24
CA SER A 206 3.04 -10.13 13.20
C SER A 206 3.88 -9.01 12.56
N GLN A 207 4.33 -9.17 11.32
CA GLN A 207 5.13 -8.15 10.63
C GLN A 207 4.28 -7.00 10.09
N LEU A 208 3.06 -7.30 9.61
CA LEU A 208 2.08 -6.26 9.26
C LEU A 208 1.67 -5.45 10.50
N ASP A 209 1.46 -6.13 11.64
CA ASP A 209 1.18 -5.50 12.93
C ASP A 209 2.29 -4.49 13.28
N PHE A 210 3.54 -4.96 13.24
CA PHE A 210 4.69 -4.14 13.57
C PHE A 210 4.83 -2.92 12.66
N ILE A 211 4.76 -3.09 11.34
CA ILE A 211 4.91 -1.99 10.38
C ILE A 211 3.76 -0.99 10.56
N LEU A 212 2.53 -1.45 10.71
CA LEU A 212 1.38 -0.56 10.86
C LEU A 212 1.50 0.27 12.13
N GLU A 213 1.74 -0.37 13.27
CA GLU A 213 1.67 0.29 14.58
C GLU A 213 2.91 1.14 14.90
N ASN A 214 4.07 0.83 14.31
CA ASN A 214 5.32 1.50 14.64
C ASN A 214 5.87 2.39 13.51
N GLN A 215 5.32 2.30 12.29
CA GLN A 215 5.87 3.04 11.14
C GLN A 215 4.81 3.78 10.32
N ILE A 216 3.65 3.17 10.05
CA ILE A 216 2.64 3.77 9.16
C ILE A 216 1.60 4.61 9.92
N LEU A 217 1.10 4.08 11.04
CA LEU A 217 0.00 4.70 11.81
C LEU A 217 0.51 5.50 13.02
N VAL A 218 1.83 5.67 13.13
CA VAL A 218 2.42 6.60 14.09
C VAL A 218 2.15 8.03 13.64
N GLU A 219 1.92 8.92 14.59
CA GLU A 219 1.78 10.34 14.29
C GLU A 219 3.09 10.84 13.67
N ALA A 220 2.99 11.55 12.54
CA ALA A 220 4.12 12.33 12.04
C ALA A 220 4.49 13.37 13.12
N PRO A 221 5.78 13.51 13.49
CA PRO A 221 6.22 14.45 14.52
C PRO A 221 5.92 15.92 14.18
#